data_AF-A0A1H2RQD9-F1
#
_entry.id   AF-A0A1H2RQD9-F1
#
_cell.length_a   1.000
_cell.length_b   1.000
_cell.length_c   1.000
_cell.angle_alpha   90.00
_cell.angle_beta   90.00
_cell.angle_gamma   90.00
#
_symmetry.space_group_name_H-M   'P 1'
#
loop_
_entity.id
_entity.type
_entity.pdbx_description
1 polymer ?
#
loop_
_entity_poly.entity_id
_entity_poly.type
_entity_poly.pdbx_seq_one_letter_code
_entity_poly.pdbx_strand_id
1 'polypeptide(L)' 'MALTHNLGFPHVGARRELKQALEAYWGREIDVQQLKGQAKAIHKKIGCCKRKRV' A
#
# COMPACT_ATOMS: atom_id res chain seq x y z
N MET A 1 2.14 -7.11 -32.28
CA MET A 1 1.95 -7.52 -30.87
C MET A 1 1.46 -6.32 -30.08
N ALA A 2 0.40 -6.46 -29.29
CA ALA A 2 -0.15 -5.36 -28.50
C ALA A 2 0.46 -5.37 -27.08
N LEU A 3 0.98 -4.22 -26.63
CA LEU A 3 1.44 -4.01 -25.26
C LEU A 3 0.26 -3.57 -24.39
N THR A 4 0.05 -4.23 -23.26
CA THR A 4 -0.98 -3.84 -22.28
C THR A 4 -0.41 -2.84 -21.27
N HIS A 5 -1.09 -1.71 -21.10
CA HIS A 5 -0.73 -0.67 -20.14
C HIS A 5 -1.71 -0.65 -18.97
N ASN A 6 -1.20 -0.80 -17.75
CA ASN A 6 -1.99 -0.67 -16.52
C ASN A 6 -1.82 0.74 -15.94
N LEU A 7 -2.91 1.50 -15.83
CA LEU A 7 -2.90 2.89 -15.38
C LEU A 7 -2.73 3.04 -13.85
N GLY A 8 -2.92 1.97 -13.07
CA GLY A 8 -2.82 2.06 -11.63
C GLY A 8 -3.12 0.74 -10.91
N PHE A 9 -2.84 0.74 -9.62
CA PHE A 9 -3.15 -0.37 -8.71
C PHE A 9 -3.66 0.20 -7.37
N PRO A 10 -4.55 -0.51 -6.66
CA PRO A 10 -5.06 -0.06 -5.37
C PRO A 10 -3.94 0.13 -4.33
N HIS A 11 -3.91 1.30 -3.69
CA HIS A 11 -2.88 1.69 -2.70
C HIS A 11 -3.14 1.18 -1.28
N VAL A 12 -4.38 0.77 -1.00
CA VAL A 12 -4.83 0.42 0.37
C VAL A 12 -4.21 -0.90 0.87
N GLY A 13 -3.68 -1.73 -0.04
CA GLY A 13 -3.15 -3.06 0.25
C GLY A 13 -4.24 -4.14 0.27
N ALA A 14 -3.84 -5.42 0.09
CA ALA A 14 -4.78 -6.53 -0.12
C ALA A 14 -5.75 -6.76 1.04
N ARG A 15 -5.36 -6.40 2.27
CA ARG A 15 -6.15 -6.54 3.50
C ARG A 15 -6.60 -5.21 4.09
N ARG A 16 -6.60 -4.14 3.28
CA ARG A 16 -6.83 -2.76 3.74
C ARG A 16 -5.85 -2.30 4.83
N GLU A 17 -4.60 -2.75 4.75
CA GLU A 17 -3.52 -2.47 5.71
C GLU A 17 -3.35 -0.94 5.92
N LEU A 18 -3.50 -0.13 4.86
CA LEU A 18 -3.36 1.33 4.96
C LEU A 18 -4.50 1.99 5.74
N LYS A 19 -5.73 1.45 5.65
CA LYS A 19 -6.89 1.96 6.41
C LYS A 19 -6.66 1.78 7.91
N GLN A 20 -6.22 0.59 8.30
CA GLN A 20 -5.95 0.24 9.69
C GLN A 20 -4.83 1.11 10.28
N ALA A 21 -3.76 1.36 9.50
CA ALA A 21 -2.67 2.23 9.92
C ALA A 21 -3.13 3.67 10.18
N LEU A 22 -4.01 4.20 9.31
CA LEU A 22 -4.58 5.54 9.48
C LEU A 22 -5.51 5.63 10.69
N GLU A 23 -6.34 4.61 10.91
CA GLU A 23 -7.21 4.53 12.09
C GLU A 23 -6.40 4.50 13.38
N ALA A 24 -5.32 3.71 13.45
CA ALA A 24 -4.41 3.67 14.59
C ALA A 24 -3.70 5.01 14.82
N TYR A 25 -3.31 5.71 13.75
CA TYR A 25 -2.70 7.04 13.87
C TYR A 25 -3.68 8.08 14.41
N TRP A 26 -4.92 8.09 13.92
CA TRP A 26 -5.98 8.96 14.46
C TRP A 26 -6.36 8.63 15.90
N GLY A 27 -6.28 7.34 16.28
CA GLY A 27 -6.41 6.86 17.66
C GLY A 27 -5.21 7.19 18.56
N ARG A 28 -4.14 7.81 18.03
CA ARG A 28 -2.87 8.09 18.73
C ARG A 28 -2.14 6.84 19.23
N GLU A 29 -2.42 5.67 18.65
CA GLU A 29 -1.76 4.40 18.99
C GLU A 29 -0.38 4.28 18.33
N ILE A 30 -0.17 4.95 17.21
CA ILE A 30 1.10 4.97 16.48
C ILE A 30 1.52 6.40 16.12
N ASP A 31 2.82 6.62 16.02
CA ASP A 31 3.38 7.90 15.58
C ASP A 31 3.38 8.06 14.04
N VAL A 32 3.50 9.30 13.57
CA VAL A 32 3.59 9.65 12.15
C VAL A 32 4.75 8.93 11.44
N GLN A 33 5.86 8.67 12.12
CA GLN A 33 6.99 7.91 11.54
C GLN A 33 6.61 6.44 11.31
N GLN A 34 5.88 5.84 12.24
CA GLN A 34 5.38 4.47 12.12
C GLN A 34 4.36 4.37 10.98
N LEU A 35 3.43 5.32 10.87
CA LEU A 35 2.48 5.40 9.76
C LEU A 35 3.19 5.46 8.40
N LYS A 36 4.19 6.35 8.25
CA LYS A 36 4.98 6.49 7.01
C LYS A 36 5.75 5.22 6.68
N GLY A 37 6.34 4.57 7.69
CA GLY A 37 7.04 3.29 7.53
C GLY A 37 6.12 2.18 7.03
N GLN A 38 4.94 2.05 7.63
CA GLN A 38 3.92 1.09 7.21
C GLN A 38 3.44 1.37 5.78
N ALA A 39 3.14 2.62 5.44
CA ALA A 39 2.74 3.01 4.08
C ALA A 39 3.80 2.65 3.03
N LYS A 40 5.09 2.87 3.33
CA LYS A 40 6.22 2.50 2.46
C LYS A 40 6.30 0.97 2.27
N ALA A 41 6.08 0.21 3.33
CA ALA A 41 6.07 -1.26 3.26
C ALA A 41 4.90 -1.79 2.40
N ILE A 42 3.71 -1.21 2.55
CA ILE A 42 2.51 -1.56 1.75
C ILE A 42 2.76 -1.25 0.27
N HIS A 43 3.30 -0.07 -0.06
CA HIS A 43 3.65 0.27 -1.44
C HIS A 43 4.68 -0.69 -2.05
N LYS A 44 5.70 -1.10 -1.28
CA LYS A 44 6.69 -2.10 -1.72
C LYS A 44 6.03 -3.45 -2.00
N LYS A 45 5.13 -3.90 -1.13
CA LYS A 45 4.33 -5.13 -1.31
C LYS A 45 3.49 -5.08 -2.59
N ILE A 46 2.75 -3.98 -2.80
CA ILE A 46 1.94 -3.79 -3.99
C ILE A 46 2.84 -3.83 -5.23
N GLY A 47 3.96 -3.10 -5.25
CA GLY A 47 4.91 -3.11 -6.36
C GLY A 47 5.53 -4.48 -6.67
N CYS A 48 5.75 -5.32 -5.66
CA CYS A 48 6.14 -6.73 -5.85
C CYS A 48 5.02 -7.53 -6.54
N CYS A 49 3.77 -7.33 -6.13
CA CYS A 49 2.61 -7.98 -6.75
C CYS A 49 2.38 -7.50 -8.20
N LYS A 50 2.57 -6.20 -8.51
CA LYS A 50 2.46 -5.65 -9.88
C LYS A 50 3.33 -6.41 -10.88
N ARG A 51 4.57 -6.73 -10.50
CA ARG A 51 5.54 -7.43 -11.37
C ARG A 51 5.25 -8.91 -11.58
N LYS A 52 4.41 -9.53 -10.74
CA LYS A 52 4.09 -10.96 -10.82
C LYS A 52 2.81 -11.26 -11.59
N ARG A 53 2.01 -10.23 -11.92
CA ARG A 53 0.67 -10.38 -12.50
C ARG A 53 0.56 -9.78 -13.91
N VAL A 54 1.68 -9.31 -14.46
CA VAL A 54 1.86 -8.90 -15.86
C VAL A 54 2.75 -9.93 -16.52
#